data_AF-A0A3P7R6H6-F1
#
_entry.id   AF-A0A3P7R6H6-F1
#
_cell.length_a   1.000
_cell.length_b   1.000
_cell.length_c   1.000
_cell.angle_alpha   90.00
_cell.angle_beta   90.00
_cell.angle_gamma   90.00
#
_symmetry.space_group_name_H-M   'P 1'
#
loop_
_entity.id
_entity.type
_entity.pdbx_description
1 polymer ?
#
loop_
_entity_poly.entity_id
_entity_poly.type
_entity_poly.pdbx_seq_one_letter_code
_entity_poly.pdbx_strand_id
1 'polypeptide(L)'
;MTLVRAKIDMQIPRKRKGFTSQHEKGIQRFLDAVSAAFMRHVNLNVIKCVLIASRGFLKEQFLEHLLQYADAQGKKVDHDASLRHVSMANAEQAIDTLLLSDSLFRSQDLATRKKYVALVESVREQVCDNLKLLNH
;
A
#
# COMPACT_ATOMS: atom_id res chain seq x y z
N MET A 1 0.19 -9.05 -23.86
CA MET A 1 0.78 -10.29 -23.30
C MET A 1 1.02 -10.08 -21.81
N THR A 2 0.40 -10.88 -20.93
CA THR A 2 0.62 -10.79 -19.48
C THR A 2 1.79 -11.68 -19.08
N LEU A 3 2.75 -11.14 -18.33
CA LEU A 3 3.95 -11.87 -17.90
C LEU A 3 3.79 -12.25 -16.43
N VAL A 4 3.61 -13.55 -16.16
CA VAL A 4 3.52 -14.08 -14.81
C VAL A 4 4.93 -14.27 -14.25
N ARG A 5 5.27 -13.51 -13.21
CA ARG A 5 6.61 -13.55 -12.58
C ARG A 5 6.73 -14.60 -11.48
N ALA A 6 5.65 -14.86 -10.75
CA ALA A 6 5.60 -15.84 -9.69
C ALA A 6 4.17 -16.35 -9.52
N LYS A 7 4.04 -17.64 -9.18
CA LYS A 7 2.78 -18.27 -8.76
C LYS A 7 3.03 -18.93 -7.41
N ILE A 8 2.17 -18.66 -6.43
CA ILE A 8 2.26 -19.23 -5.09
C ILE A 8 0.96 -19.98 -4.79
N ASP A 9 1.08 -21.30 -4.65
CA ASP A 9 -0.01 -22.19 -4.25
C ASP A 9 0.36 -22.82 -2.90
N MET A 10 -0.40 -22.52 -1.84
CA MET A 10 -0.21 -23.08 -0.51
C MET A 10 -1.53 -23.59 0.06
N GLN A 11 -1.51 -24.77 0.67
CA GLN A 11 -2.70 -25.34 1.30
C GLN A 11 -2.94 -24.71 2.68
N ILE A 12 -3.90 -23.78 2.77
CA ILE A 12 -4.29 -23.14 4.03
C ILE A 12 -5.31 -24.04 4.77
N PRO A 13 -5.02 -24.49 6.01
CA PRO A 13 -5.95 -25.30 6.79
C PRO A 13 -7.29 -24.59 7.00
N ARG A 14 -8.42 -25.29 6.91
CA ARG A 14 -9.74 -24.67 7.13
C ARG A 14 -9.97 -24.37 8.62
N LYS A 15 -10.69 -23.28 8.90
CA LYS A 15 -11.10 -22.90 10.26
C LYS A 15 -12.00 -23.98 10.85
N ARG A 16 -11.50 -24.74 11.82
CA ARG A 16 -12.25 -25.78 12.56
C ARG A 16 -12.35 -25.38 14.04
N LYS A 17 -13.45 -25.77 14.70
CA LYS A 17 -13.65 -25.55 16.14
C LYS A 17 -12.46 -26.17 16.90
N GLY A 18 -11.73 -25.37 17.67
CA GLY A 18 -10.53 -25.78 18.43
C GLY A 18 -9.18 -25.68 17.70
N PHE A 19 -9.14 -25.42 16.39
CA PHE A 19 -7.89 -25.35 15.59
C PHE A 19 -7.71 -24.00 14.87
N THR A 20 -8.21 -22.92 15.45
CA THR A 20 -8.11 -21.56 14.87
C THR A 20 -6.66 -21.10 14.69
N SER A 21 -5.76 -21.49 15.59
CA SER A 21 -4.34 -21.12 15.55
C SER A 21 -3.58 -21.68 14.34
N GLN A 22 -3.94 -22.86 13.85
CA GLN A 22 -3.30 -23.45 12.66
C GLN A 22 -3.72 -22.74 11.38
N HIS A 23 -4.97 -22.29 11.32
CA HIS A 23 -5.49 -21.51 10.20
C HIS A 23 -4.77 -20.16 10.10
N GLU A 24 -4.67 -19.45 11.22
CA GLU A 24 -4.01 -18.15 11.29
C GLU A 24 -2.51 -18.24 10.94
N LYS A 25 -1.80 -19.24 11.49
CA LYS A 25 -0.41 -19.52 11.09
C LYS A 25 -0.28 -19.90 9.61
N GLY A 26 -1.26 -20.60 9.04
CA GLY A 26 -1.29 -20.94 7.62
C GLY A 26 -1.44 -19.70 6.73
N ILE A 27 -2.32 -18.76 7.10
CA ILE A 27 -2.48 -17.48 6.41
C ILE A 27 -1.19 -16.67 6.52
N GLN A 28 -0.59 -16.58 7.71
CA GLN A 28 0.62 -15.77 7.89
C GLN A 28 1.78 -16.29 7.03
N ARG A 29 1.99 -17.60 6.98
CA ARG A 29 2.99 -18.21 6.08
C ARG A 29 2.72 -17.95 4.60
N PHE A 30 1.43 -17.90 4.21
CA PHE A 30 1.06 -17.54 2.85
C PHE A 30 1.42 -16.08 2.55
N LEU A 31 1.11 -15.15 3.46
CA LEU A 31 1.47 -13.74 3.31
C LEU A 31 2.98 -13.54 3.24
N ASP A 32 3.75 -14.22 4.10
CA ASP A 32 5.22 -14.23 4.06
C ASP A 32 5.75 -14.65 2.69
N ALA A 33 5.22 -15.74 2.13
CA ALA A 33 5.64 -16.25 0.83
C ALA A 33 5.36 -15.25 -0.30
N VAL A 34 4.18 -14.62 -0.29
CA VAL A 34 3.78 -13.62 -1.29
C VAL A 34 4.63 -12.36 -1.16
N SER A 35 4.82 -11.82 0.05
CA SER A 35 5.64 -10.63 0.28
C SER A 35 7.09 -10.86 -0.16
N ALA A 36 7.66 -12.03 0.14
CA ALA A 36 9.01 -12.38 -0.28
C ALA A 36 9.14 -12.53 -1.80
N ALA A 37 8.16 -13.18 -2.46
CA ALA A 37 8.18 -13.29 -3.92
C ALA A 37 7.99 -11.94 -4.61
N PHE A 38 7.12 -11.09 -4.07
CA PHE A 38 6.92 -9.73 -4.55
C PHE A 38 8.24 -8.94 -4.51
N MET A 39 8.92 -8.90 -3.37
CA MET A 39 10.18 -8.16 -3.22
C MET A 39 11.33 -8.69 -4.10
N ARG A 40 11.30 -9.96 -4.50
CA ARG A 40 12.29 -10.57 -5.40
C ARG A 40 12.02 -10.26 -6.87
N HIS A 41 10.75 -10.28 -7.28
CA HIS A 41 10.38 -10.18 -8.70
C HIS A 41 9.93 -8.76 -9.12
N VAL A 42 9.56 -7.92 -8.15
CA VAL A 42 9.08 -6.55 -8.37
C VAL A 42 10.16 -5.59 -7.94
N ASN A 43 10.78 -4.92 -8.91
CA ASN A 43 11.65 -3.79 -8.63
C ASN A 43 10.81 -2.52 -8.51
N LEU A 44 10.61 -2.05 -7.28
CA LEU A 44 9.84 -0.85 -6.96
C LEU A 44 10.44 0.44 -7.55
N ASN A 45 11.70 0.42 -7.99
CA ASN A 45 12.31 1.57 -8.68
C ASN A 45 11.85 1.71 -10.14
N VAL A 46 11.44 0.59 -10.75
CA VAL A 46 11.02 0.54 -12.16
C VAL A 46 9.49 0.56 -12.25
N ILE A 47 8.82 -0.10 -11.30
CA ILE A 47 7.37 -0.26 -11.31
C ILE A 47 6.73 0.92 -10.60
N LYS A 48 5.90 1.61 -11.37
CA LYS A 48 5.18 2.80 -10.95
C LYS A 48 4.04 2.45 -10.00
N CYS A 49 3.05 1.68 -10.46
CA CYS A 49 1.92 1.29 -9.64
C CYS A 49 1.84 -0.24 -9.48
N VAL A 50 1.29 -0.68 -8.35
CA VAL A 50 1.07 -2.09 -8.03
C VAL A 50 -0.42 -2.27 -7.73
N LEU A 51 -1.11 -3.06 -8.55
CA LEU A 51 -2.51 -3.40 -8.34
C LEU A 51 -2.60 -4.68 -7.50
N ILE A 52 -3.25 -4.59 -6.34
CA ILE A 52 -3.53 -5.73 -5.47
C ILE A 52 -5.01 -6.08 -5.61
N ALA A 53 -5.30 -7.25 -6.18
CA ALA A 53 -6.65 -7.76 -6.31
C ALA A 53 -6.81 -9.05 -5.51
N SER A 54 -7.72 -9.06 -4.55
CA SER A 54 -8.15 -10.27 -3.84
C SER A 54 -9.64 -10.17 -3.52
N ARG A 55 -10.28 -11.31 -3.23
CA ARG A 55 -11.69 -11.36 -2.83
C ARG A 55 -11.75 -11.27 -1.30
N GLY A 56 -12.41 -10.24 -0.76
CA GLY A 56 -12.57 -10.04 0.69
C GLY A 56 -11.42 -9.27 1.34
N PHE A 57 -11.08 -9.65 2.59
CA PHE A 57 -10.18 -8.90 3.48
C PHE A 57 -8.68 -9.19 3.29
N LEU A 58 -8.32 -10.15 2.43
CA LEU A 58 -6.93 -10.57 2.24
C LEU A 58 -6.06 -9.45 1.66
N LYS A 59 -6.65 -8.50 0.91
CA LYS A 59 -5.94 -7.35 0.35
C LYS A 59 -5.38 -6.44 1.44
N GLU A 60 -6.17 -6.15 2.47
CA GLU A 60 -5.83 -5.23 3.55
C GLU A 60 -4.74 -5.87 4.42
N GLN A 61 -4.94 -7.14 4.78
CA GLN A 61 -3.98 -7.90 5.56
C GLN A 61 -2.64 -8.08 4.82
N PHE A 62 -2.67 -8.32 3.50
CA PHE A 62 -1.45 -8.41 2.70
C PHE A 62 -0.73 -7.07 2.56
N LEU A 63 -1.46 -5.97 2.37
CA LEU A 63 -0.87 -4.64 2.25
C LEU A 63 -0.12 -4.26 3.53
N GLU A 64 -0.75 -4.43 4.69
CA GLU A 64 -0.13 -4.16 5.99
C GLU A 64 1.12 -5.02 6.20
N HIS A 65 1.01 -6.32 5.92
CA HIS A 65 2.13 -7.25 6.06
C HIS A 65 3.29 -6.92 5.11
N LEU A 66 2.99 -6.50 3.86
CA LEU A 66 4.00 -6.13 2.89
C LEU A 66 4.76 -4.86 3.29
N LEU A 67 4.07 -3.87 3.85
CA LEU A 67 4.70 -2.65 4.36
C LEU A 67 5.63 -2.97 5.55
N GLN A 68 5.14 -3.76 6.52
CA GLN A 68 5.96 -4.24 7.64
C GLN A 68 7.19 -5.03 7.17
N TYR A 69 7.03 -5.90 6.16
CA TYR A 69 8.12 -6.67 5.58
C TYR A 69 9.15 -5.78 4.86
N ALA A 70 8.71 -4.72 4.20
CA ALA A 70 9.58 -3.75 3.55
C ALA A 70 10.40 -2.93 4.56
N ASP A 71 9.76 -2.50 5.65
CA ASP A 71 10.42 -1.80 6.76
C ASP A 71 11.48 -2.68 7.42
N ALA A 72 11.17 -3.96 7.68
CA ALA A 72 12.09 -4.93 8.26
C ALA A 72 13.32 -5.20 7.37
N GLN A 73 13.17 -5.10 6.05
CA GLN A 73 14.26 -5.30 5.08
C GLN A 73 15.06 -4.02 4.79
N GLY A 74 14.75 -2.90 5.44
CA GLY A 74 15.54 -1.66 5.34
C GLY A 74 15.56 -1.02 3.96
N LYS A 75 14.73 -1.47 3.01
CA LYS A 75 14.48 -0.76 1.77
C LYS A 75 13.60 0.43 2.11
N LYS A 76 14.23 1.56 2.41
CA LYS A 76 13.56 2.87 2.40
C LYS A 76 12.83 2.97 1.06
N VAL A 77 11.52 2.79 1.08
CA VAL A 77 10.69 3.04 -0.10
C VAL A 77 10.92 4.51 -0.41
N ASP A 78 11.65 4.77 -1.49
CA ASP A 78 12.10 6.10 -1.83
C ASP A 78 10.85 6.98 -1.99
N HIS A 79 10.71 7.96 -1.09
CA HIS A 79 9.49 8.72 -0.90
C HIS A 79 9.05 9.48 -2.17
N ASP A 80 9.98 9.67 -3.12
CA ASP A 80 9.75 10.32 -4.41
C ASP A 80 8.99 9.43 -5.42
N ALA A 81 9.11 8.09 -5.32
CA ALA A 81 8.33 7.16 -6.13
C ALA A 81 6.86 7.10 -5.66
N SER A 82 6.63 7.21 -4.35
CA SER A 82 5.29 7.33 -3.78
C SER A 82 4.63 8.67 -4.15
N LEU A 83 5.37 9.77 -4.15
CA LEU A 83 4.84 11.09 -4.50
C LEU A 83 4.24 11.14 -5.92
N ARG A 84 4.87 10.51 -6.91
CA ARG A 84 4.33 10.50 -8.28
C ARG A 84 2.96 9.82 -8.37
N HIS A 85 2.77 8.70 -7.69
CA HIS A 85 1.49 7.99 -7.70
C HIS A 85 0.44 8.70 -6.89
N VAL A 86 0.83 9.31 -5.78
CA VAL A 86 -0.06 10.13 -4.98
C VAL A 86 -0.47 11.37 -5.78
N SER A 87 0.42 12.03 -6.50
CA SER A 87 0.06 13.14 -7.40
C SER A 87 -0.85 12.71 -8.56
N MET A 88 -0.66 11.52 -9.12
CA MET A 88 -1.57 10.98 -10.16
C MET A 88 -2.94 10.62 -9.58
N ALA A 89 -2.99 9.94 -8.43
CA ALA A 89 -4.24 9.63 -7.74
C ALA A 89 -4.98 10.90 -7.30
N ASN A 90 -4.24 11.95 -6.92
CA ASN A 90 -4.79 13.27 -6.61
C ASN A 90 -5.33 13.98 -7.87
N ALA A 91 -4.66 13.84 -9.02
CA ALA A 91 -5.16 14.38 -10.29
C ALA A 91 -6.46 13.71 -10.73
N GLU A 92 -6.60 12.41 -10.44
CA GLU A 92 -7.81 11.60 -10.72
C GLU A 92 -8.85 11.64 -9.57
N GLN A 93 -8.62 12.45 -8.54
CA GLN A 93 -9.47 12.54 -7.33
C GLN A 93 -9.80 11.19 -6.66
N ALA A 94 -8.88 10.22 -6.74
CA ALA A 94 -9.08 8.86 -6.26
C ALA A 94 -8.55 8.64 -4.83
N ILE A 95 -8.23 9.71 -4.09
CA ILE A 95 -7.64 9.63 -2.74
C ILE A 95 -8.72 9.81 -1.69
N ASP A 96 -9.14 8.70 -1.09
CA ASP A 96 -10.15 8.69 -0.01
C ASP A 96 -9.51 8.88 1.37
N THR A 97 -8.28 8.39 1.57
CA THR A 97 -7.53 8.60 2.82
C THR A 97 -6.03 8.66 2.53
N LEU A 98 -5.40 9.78 2.87
CA LEU A 98 -3.97 10.00 2.72
C LEU A 98 -3.28 9.86 4.08
N LEU A 99 -2.43 8.84 4.22
CA LEU A 99 -1.60 8.65 5.42
C LEU A 99 -0.20 9.22 5.16
N LEU A 100 0.20 10.18 5.99
CA LEU A 100 1.51 10.82 5.93
C LEU A 100 2.22 10.69 7.28
N SER A 101 3.49 10.34 7.25
CA SER A 101 4.32 10.30 8.44
C SER A 101 4.72 11.71 8.88
N ASP A 102 4.55 12.00 10.16
CA ASP A 102 4.81 13.29 10.82
C ASP A 102 6.27 13.79 10.60
N SER A 103 7.20 12.86 10.40
CA SER A 103 8.61 13.13 10.06
C SER A 103 8.79 13.85 8.72
N LEU A 104 7.91 13.65 7.74
CA LEU A 104 7.98 14.30 6.42
C LEU A 104 7.58 15.78 6.49
N PHE A 105 6.61 16.12 7.35
CA PHE A 105 6.23 17.50 7.62
C PHE A 105 7.36 18.27 8.33
N ARG A 106 8.14 17.60 9.16
CA ARG A 106 9.26 18.20 9.91
C ARG A 106 10.61 18.03 9.23
N SER A 107 10.65 17.52 7.99
CA SER A 107 11.87 17.40 7.20
C SER A 107 12.67 18.71 7.21
N GLN A 108 14.00 18.61 7.33
CA GLN A 108 14.91 19.75 7.24
C GLN A 108 15.03 20.29 5.81
N ASP A 109 14.67 19.48 4.81
CA ASP A 109 14.62 19.90 3.43
C ASP A 109 13.32 20.68 3.15
N LEU A 110 13.49 21.97 2.89
CA LEU A 110 12.42 22.91 2.58
C LEU A 110 11.67 22.55 1.29
N ALA A 111 12.35 21.96 0.30
CA ALA A 111 11.72 21.60 -0.97
C ALA A 111 10.73 20.44 -0.78
N THR A 112 11.17 19.40 -0.06
CA THR A 112 10.32 18.26 0.30
C THR A 112 9.15 18.69 1.18
N ARG A 113 9.38 19.52 2.21
CA ARG A 113 8.30 20.04 3.07
C ARG A 113 7.22 20.78 2.26
N LYS A 114 7.61 21.69 1.36
CA LYS A 114 6.66 22.46 0.54
C LYS A 114 5.80 21.57 -0.36
N LYS A 115 6.40 20.54 -0.97
CA LYS A 115 5.66 19.57 -1.81
C LYS A 115 4.60 18.81 -1.03
N TYR A 116 4.91 18.31 0.16
CA TYR A 116 3.94 17.55 0.97
C TYR A 116 2.84 18.43 1.54
N VAL A 117 3.15 19.67 1.95
CA VAL A 117 2.14 20.65 2.38
C VAL A 117 1.16 20.96 1.25
N ALA A 118 1.66 21.28 0.06
CA ALA A 118 0.82 21.56 -1.11
C ALA A 118 -0.05 20.36 -1.50
N LEU A 119 0.49 19.14 -1.40
CA LEU A 119 -0.26 17.93 -1.67
C LEU A 119 -1.42 17.73 -0.68
N VAL A 120 -1.18 17.91 0.62
CA VAL A 120 -2.23 17.80 1.65
C VAL A 120 -3.31 18.84 1.48
N GLU A 121 -2.94 20.08 1.15
CA GLU A 121 -3.91 21.14 0.85
C GLU A 121 -4.80 20.75 -0.34
N SER A 122 -4.19 20.26 -1.43
CA SER A 122 -4.97 19.83 -2.59
C SER A 122 -5.91 18.66 -2.30
N VAL A 123 -5.47 17.63 -1.57
CA VAL A 123 -6.33 16.49 -1.21
C VAL A 123 -7.47 16.95 -0.30
N ARG A 124 -7.20 17.87 0.63
CA ARG A 124 -8.21 18.42 1.53
C ARG A 124 -9.28 19.22 0.79
N GLU A 125 -8.92 20.00 -0.22
CA GLU A 125 -9.88 20.71 -1.06
C GLU A 125 -10.81 19.74 -1.81
N GLN A 126 -10.26 18.69 -2.40
CA GLN A 126 -11.04 17.70 -3.16
C GLN A 126 -12.03 16.92 -2.29
N VAL A 127 -11.62 16.53 -1.07
CA VAL A 127 -12.53 15.85 -0.12
C VAL A 127 -13.64 16.80 0.33
N CYS A 128 -13.35 18.10 0.54
CA CYS A 128 -14.35 19.11 0.89
C CYS A 128 -15.38 19.36 -0.22
N ASP A 129 -14.96 19.38 -1.48
CA ASP A 129 -15.87 19.60 -2.61
C ASP A 129 -16.75 18.38 -2.90
N ASN A 130 -16.23 17.16 -2.71
CA ASN A 130 -17.03 15.95 -2.79
C ASN A 130 -18.14 15.88 -1.70
N LEU A 131 -17.88 16.41 -0.50
CA LEU A 131 -18.94 16.55 0.52
C LEU A 131 -20.01 17.58 0.16
N LYS A 132 -19.67 18.62 -0.63
CA LYS A 132 -20.67 19.59 -1.10
C LYS A 132 -21.56 19.04 -2.20
N LEU A 133 -21.03 18.16 -3.06
CA LEU A 133 -21.78 17.52 -4.14
C LEU A 133 -22.76 16.43 -3.67
N LEU A 134 -22.54 15.86 -2.49
CA LEU A 134 -23.43 14.85 -1.89
C LEU A 134 -24.63 15.44 -1.13
N ASN A 135 -24.72 16.76 -0.99
CA ASN A 135 -25.78 17.46 -0.26
C ASN A 135 -26.78 18.20 -1.17
N HIS A 136 -26.88 17.80 -2.45
CA HIS A 136 -27.88 18.30 -3.40
C HIS A 136 -28.71 17.19 -4.02
#